data_AF-A0AAI9NYU3-F1
#
_entry.id   AF-A0AAI9NYU3-F1
#
_cell.length_a   1.000
_cell.length_b   1.000
_cell.length_c   1.000
_cell.angle_alpha   90.00
_cell.angle_beta   90.00
_cell.angle_gamma   90.00
#
_symmetry.space_group_name_H-M   'P 1'
#
loop_
_entity.id
_entity.type
_entity.pdbx_description
1 polymer ?
#
loop_
_entity_poly.entity_id
_entity_poly.type
_entity_poly.pdbx_seq_one_letter_code
_entity_poly.pdbx_strand_id
1 'polypeptide(L)'
;MFHLNDILIFLFFGIVAFVIPGTLTVWNIYNCFSAKPKKEKLISTVTVLVGGLLYLMLFAITYDTAGDWYEQVNTMQFHYVISSGYWGISWVALLGFAAYFVLLYINADRLPPLVSAAAISFIILLNILQITFAVQLSKNINNPLELSFYVYHFNILLLSARAIQRHMLQQVEIFKNRAAAQDNNIRFKKFYDIINSLSRYTFVIFVALFLVVAIIEIIFVLIGQGLDAPIKAFTDTADWTFSKQTPPPPSDYEGHYLCTVAAGGHKKVVKPLRFGSRRGATIIVNRQLCIANAFEEVIQIKFPSFHRMVRHIYDTYGYPLSKLITNPLRADVVYIIMKPLEWIFLLFLYLVDVRPEQRIRNQYVLQFKR
;
A
#
# COMPACT_ATOMS: atom_id res chain seq x y z
N MET A 1 -31.69 -3.81 -10.50
CA MET A 1 -32.61 -4.00 -9.37
C MET A 1 -31.98 -5.10 -8.53
N PHE A 2 -31.34 -4.78 -7.40
CA PHE A 2 -30.70 -5.80 -6.57
C PHE A 2 -31.77 -6.75 -6.04
N HIS A 3 -31.56 -8.06 -6.17
CA HIS A 3 -32.51 -9.02 -5.61
C HIS A 3 -32.45 -8.94 -4.09
N LEU A 4 -33.57 -9.23 -3.40
CA LEU A 4 -33.65 -9.20 -1.93
C LEU A 4 -32.55 -10.05 -1.27
N ASN A 5 -32.14 -11.14 -1.93
CA ASN A 5 -31.03 -11.99 -1.53
C ASN A 5 -29.67 -11.27 -1.60
N ASP A 6 -29.41 -10.47 -2.62
CA ASP A 6 -28.16 -9.71 -2.76
C ASP A 6 -28.03 -8.65 -1.66
N ILE A 7 -29.15 -8.03 -1.30
CA ILE A 7 -29.22 -7.05 -0.21
C ILE A 7 -28.96 -7.74 1.14
N LEU A 8 -29.58 -8.89 1.40
CA LEU A 8 -29.37 -9.67 2.62
C LEU A 8 -27.92 -10.17 2.75
N ILE A 9 -27.31 -10.60 1.65
CA ILE A 9 -25.90 -11.01 1.60
C ILE A 9 -24.99 -9.82 1.93
N PHE A 10 -25.20 -8.66 1.30
CA PHE A 10 -24.43 -7.45 1.60
C PHE A 10 -24.59 -7.00 3.06
N LEU A 11 -25.80 -7.10 3.61
CA LEU A 11 -26.08 -6.73 5.00
C LEU A 11 -25.42 -7.70 5.98
N PHE A 12 -25.42 -9.00 5.67
CA PHE A 12 -24.72 -10.03 6.44
C PHE A 12 -23.20 -9.80 6.43
N PHE A 13 -22.60 -9.57 5.25
CA PHE A 13 -21.18 -9.26 5.14
C PHE A 13 -20.80 -7.96 5.86
N GLY A 14 -21.64 -6.93 5.76
CA GLY A 14 -21.46 -5.68 6.51
C GLY A 14 -21.48 -5.92 8.02
N ILE A 15 -22.50 -6.63 8.53
CA ILE A 15 -22.60 -6.93 9.97
C ILE A 15 -21.39 -7.76 10.45
N VAL A 16 -21.00 -8.79 9.71
CA VAL A 16 -19.85 -9.63 10.06
C VAL A 16 -18.54 -8.84 10.02
N ALA A 17 -18.34 -8.00 9.00
CA ALA A 17 -17.13 -7.18 8.83
C ALA A 17 -16.98 -6.07 9.87
N PHE A 18 -18.08 -5.60 10.49
CA PHE A 18 -18.03 -4.52 11.48
C PHE A 18 -18.23 -5.01 12.92
N VAL A 19 -19.20 -5.88 13.17
CA VAL A 19 -19.54 -6.32 14.54
C VAL A 19 -18.44 -7.21 15.12
N ILE A 20 -17.90 -8.15 14.34
CA ILE A 20 -16.84 -9.04 14.85
C ILE A 20 -15.57 -8.24 15.16
N PRO A 21 -14.99 -7.45 14.24
CA PRO A 21 -13.81 -6.65 14.57
C PRO A 21 -14.09 -5.61 15.67
N GLY A 22 -15.25 -4.96 15.67
CA GLY A 22 -15.63 -4.00 16.70
C GLY A 22 -15.71 -4.63 18.10
N THR A 23 -16.38 -5.78 18.23
CA THR A 23 -16.48 -6.49 19.52
C THR A 23 -15.12 -6.99 20.00
N LEU A 24 -14.29 -7.54 19.11
CA LEU A 24 -12.91 -7.91 19.43
C LEU A 24 -12.10 -6.70 19.89
N THR A 25 -12.28 -5.55 19.26
CA THR A 25 -11.61 -4.29 19.64
C THR A 25 -11.96 -3.87 21.06
N VAL A 26 -13.24 -3.87 21.42
CA VAL A 26 -13.69 -3.53 22.78
C VAL A 26 -13.06 -4.47 23.81
N TRP A 27 -13.04 -5.78 23.53
CA TRP A 27 -12.43 -6.77 24.41
C TRP A 27 -10.90 -6.63 24.51
N ASN A 28 -10.23 -6.30 23.40
CA ASN A 28 -8.78 -6.08 23.38
C ASN A 28 -8.40 -4.82 24.16
N ILE A 29 -9.15 -3.73 24.02
CA ILE A 29 -9.00 -2.53 24.84
C ILE A 29 -9.20 -2.88 26.32
N TYR A 30 -10.30 -3.55 26.66
CA TYR A 30 -10.56 -3.98 28.03
C TYR A 30 -9.41 -4.82 28.60
N ASN A 31 -8.94 -5.84 27.87
CA ASN A 31 -7.85 -6.69 28.33
C ASN A 31 -6.49 -5.98 28.38
N CYS A 32 -6.28 -4.96 27.55
CA CYS A 32 -5.06 -4.15 27.55
C CYS A 32 -4.93 -3.33 28.85
N PHE A 33 -6.05 -2.78 29.36
CA PHE A 33 -6.05 -1.88 30.51
C PHE A 33 -6.57 -2.51 31.82
N SER A 34 -7.18 -3.69 31.76
CA SER A 34 -7.71 -4.37 32.95
C SER A 34 -6.60 -5.00 33.80
N ALA A 35 -6.66 -4.77 35.11
CA ALA A 35 -5.82 -5.47 36.08
C ALA A 35 -6.11 -6.99 36.15
N LYS A 36 -7.33 -7.41 35.76
CA LYS A 36 -7.77 -8.81 35.71
C LYS A 36 -8.33 -9.11 34.31
N PRO A 37 -7.48 -9.42 33.33
CA PRO A 37 -7.91 -9.68 31.97
C PRO A 37 -8.78 -10.93 31.91
N LYS A 38 -9.80 -10.93 31.05
CA LYS A 38 -10.76 -12.04 30.90
C LYS A 38 -10.52 -12.74 29.57
N LYS A 39 -10.35 -14.07 29.62
CA LYS A 39 -10.17 -14.92 28.43
C LYS A 39 -9.11 -14.38 27.44
N GLU A 40 -8.07 -13.72 27.95
CA GLU A 40 -7.06 -12.98 27.15
C GLU A 40 -6.52 -13.83 25.99
N LYS A 41 -6.01 -15.04 26.30
CA LYS A 41 -5.44 -15.94 25.29
C LYS A 41 -6.42 -16.27 24.16
N LEU A 42 -7.68 -16.55 24.49
CA LEU A 42 -8.71 -16.87 23.51
C LEU A 42 -9.04 -15.66 22.63
N ILE A 43 -9.33 -14.51 23.25
CA ILE A 43 -9.72 -13.28 22.52
C ILE A 43 -8.59 -12.80 21.63
N SER A 44 -7.36 -12.79 22.13
CA SER A 44 -6.15 -12.48 21.36
C SER A 44 -5.98 -13.41 20.15
N THR A 45 -6.15 -14.71 20.35
CA THR A 45 -6.00 -15.71 19.28
C THR A 45 -7.09 -15.55 18.22
N VAL A 46 -8.34 -15.35 18.64
CA VAL A 46 -9.45 -15.07 17.73
C VAL A 46 -9.21 -13.77 16.96
N THR A 47 -8.70 -12.74 17.63
CA THR A 47 -8.37 -11.46 16.98
C THR A 47 -7.33 -11.63 15.87
N VAL A 48 -6.24 -12.34 16.14
CA VAL A 48 -5.20 -12.56 15.13
C VAL A 48 -5.70 -13.45 13.99
N LEU A 49 -6.30 -14.61 14.30
CA LEU A 49 -6.67 -15.59 13.29
C LEU A 49 -7.95 -15.23 12.54
N VAL A 50 -9.06 -15.02 13.26
CA VAL A 50 -10.35 -14.68 12.64
C VAL A 50 -10.33 -13.26 12.11
N GLY A 51 -9.76 -12.31 12.85
CA GLY A 51 -9.57 -10.94 12.36
C GLY A 51 -8.68 -10.89 11.13
N GLY A 52 -7.59 -11.66 11.10
CA GLY A 52 -6.71 -11.77 9.93
C GLY A 52 -7.40 -12.41 8.72
N LEU A 53 -8.21 -13.44 8.93
CA LEU A 53 -9.01 -14.05 7.86
C LEU A 53 -10.04 -13.06 7.28
N LEU A 54 -10.76 -12.35 8.15
CA LEU A 54 -11.71 -11.30 7.72
C LEU A 54 -10.99 -10.16 6.99
N TYR A 55 -9.80 -9.78 7.46
CA TYR A 55 -8.94 -8.79 6.79
C TYR A 55 -8.57 -9.23 5.38
N LEU A 56 -8.13 -10.48 5.20
CA LEU A 56 -7.75 -11.02 3.89
C LEU A 56 -8.96 -11.16 2.95
N MET A 57 -10.11 -11.58 3.46
CA MET A 57 -11.36 -11.63 2.68
C MET A 57 -11.77 -10.23 2.23
N LEU A 58 -11.76 -9.26 3.13
CA LEU A 58 -12.05 -7.86 2.82
C LEU A 58 -11.06 -7.31 1.79
N PHE A 59 -9.78 -7.65 1.92
CA PHE A 59 -8.74 -7.26 0.98
C PHE A 59 -9.01 -7.82 -0.41
N ALA A 60 -9.29 -9.13 -0.52
CA ALA A 60 -9.56 -9.79 -1.81
C ALA A 60 -10.86 -9.31 -2.50
N ILE A 61 -11.87 -8.90 -1.72
CA ILE A 61 -13.13 -8.36 -2.28
C ILE A 61 -12.95 -6.90 -2.70
N THR A 62 -12.18 -6.11 -1.94
CA THR A 62 -11.99 -4.67 -2.18
C THR A 62 -11.00 -4.41 -3.31
N TYR A 63 -9.88 -5.14 -3.32
CA TYR A 63 -8.77 -4.91 -4.23
C TYR A 63 -8.55 -6.13 -5.12
N ASP A 64 -9.00 -6.03 -6.36
CA ASP A 64 -8.65 -7.00 -7.40
C ASP A 64 -7.19 -6.75 -7.83
N THR A 65 -6.23 -7.39 -7.15
CA THR A 65 -4.82 -7.23 -7.46
C THR A 65 -4.35 -8.20 -8.53
N ALA A 66 -3.71 -7.69 -9.58
CA ALA A 66 -3.12 -8.47 -10.65
C ALA A 66 -1.69 -7.97 -10.94
N GLY A 67 -0.69 -8.85 -10.87
CA GLY A 67 0.66 -8.60 -11.36
C GLY A 67 1.52 -7.58 -10.59
N ASP A 68 2.81 -7.60 -10.89
CA ASP A 68 3.76 -6.57 -10.46
C ASP A 68 3.66 -5.33 -11.36
N TRP A 69 4.21 -4.20 -10.89
CA TRP A 69 4.10 -2.88 -11.53
C TRP A 69 4.48 -2.81 -13.01
N TYR A 70 5.28 -3.75 -13.53
CA TYR A 70 5.74 -3.78 -14.92
C TYR A 70 4.81 -4.60 -15.83
N GLU A 71 3.80 -5.28 -15.29
CA GLU A 71 2.84 -6.08 -16.04
C GLU A 71 1.65 -5.23 -16.48
N GLN A 72 1.04 -5.59 -17.60
CA GLN A 72 -0.20 -4.95 -18.05
C GLN A 72 -1.38 -5.57 -17.31
N VAL A 73 -2.17 -4.72 -16.65
CA VAL A 73 -3.35 -5.11 -15.88
C VAL A 73 -4.61 -4.45 -16.44
N ASN A 74 -5.78 -4.99 -16.14
CA ASN A 74 -7.04 -4.39 -16.58
C ASN A 74 -7.29 -3.05 -15.86
N THR A 75 -8.12 -2.19 -16.44
CA THR A 75 -8.37 -0.82 -15.91
C THR A 75 -8.98 -0.82 -14.50
N MET A 76 -9.67 -1.90 -14.11
CA MET A 76 -10.32 -2.06 -12.81
C MET A 76 -9.44 -2.81 -11.78
N GLN A 77 -8.22 -3.19 -12.15
CA GLN A 77 -7.29 -3.96 -11.34
C GLN A 77 -6.20 -3.07 -10.75
N PHE A 78 -5.66 -3.52 -9.61
CA PHE A 78 -4.52 -2.91 -8.95
C PHE A 78 -3.28 -3.79 -9.12
N HIS A 79 -2.09 -3.22 -9.20
CA HIS A 79 -0.86 -3.97 -9.03
C HIS A 79 -0.70 -4.41 -7.57
N TYR A 80 0.14 -5.41 -7.31
CA TYR A 80 0.40 -5.88 -5.95
C TYR A 80 0.80 -4.77 -4.98
N VAL A 81 0.26 -4.83 -3.75
CA VAL A 81 0.54 -3.86 -2.65
C VAL A 81 1.99 -3.88 -2.22
N ILE A 82 2.58 -5.07 -2.24
CA ILE A 82 3.98 -5.35 -2.00
C ILE A 82 4.50 -6.03 -3.26
N SER A 83 5.65 -5.60 -3.76
CA SER A 83 6.28 -6.24 -4.92
C SER A 83 6.65 -7.68 -4.63
N SER A 84 6.32 -8.59 -5.58
CA SER A 84 6.53 -10.03 -5.41
C SER A 84 8.01 -10.41 -5.32
N GLY A 85 8.89 -9.59 -5.91
CA GLY A 85 10.35 -9.78 -5.88
C GLY A 85 10.95 -9.75 -4.48
N TYR A 86 10.25 -9.15 -3.50
CA TYR A 86 10.71 -9.00 -2.11
C TYR A 86 9.88 -9.82 -1.12
N TRP A 87 9.58 -11.06 -1.47
CA TRP A 87 8.81 -12.01 -0.65
C TRP A 87 9.38 -12.25 0.76
N GLY A 88 10.66 -11.90 1.00
CA GLY A 88 11.33 -12.08 2.29
C GLY A 88 10.65 -11.30 3.43
N ILE A 89 9.96 -10.21 3.10
CA ILE A 89 9.19 -9.41 4.07
C ILE A 89 8.06 -10.21 4.72
N SER A 90 7.44 -11.13 4.00
CA SER A 90 6.37 -11.98 4.54
C SER A 90 6.86 -12.85 5.70
N TRP A 91 8.13 -13.26 5.69
CA TRP A 91 8.72 -14.00 6.81
C TRP A 91 8.91 -13.15 8.06
N VAL A 92 9.20 -11.86 7.92
CA VAL A 92 9.28 -10.93 9.05
C VAL A 92 7.92 -10.82 9.75
N ALA A 93 6.84 -10.74 8.98
CA ALA A 93 5.47 -10.76 9.52
C ALA A 93 5.15 -12.08 10.23
N LEU A 94 5.47 -13.22 9.60
CA LEU A 94 5.24 -14.55 10.18
C LEU A 94 6.00 -14.75 11.50
N LEU A 95 7.28 -14.40 11.53
CA LEU A 95 8.10 -14.47 12.75
C LEU A 95 7.60 -13.51 13.83
N GLY A 96 7.10 -12.34 13.44
CA GLY A 96 6.41 -11.40 14.32
C GLY A 96 5.19 -12.00 15.01
N PHE A 97 4.29 -12.63 14.27
CA PHE A 97 3.12 -13.30 14.83
C PHE A 97 3.49 -14.54 15.64
N ALA A 98 4.49 -15.31 15.22
CA ALA A 98 5.01 -16.44 15.99
C ALA A 98 5.57 -15.98 17.35
N ALA A 99 6.39 -14.92 17.34
CA ALA A 99 6.91 -14.30 18.55
C ALA A 99 5.81 -13.77 19.46
N TYR A 100 4.76 -13.16 18.88
CA TYR A 100 3.57 -12.76 19.62
C TYR A 100 2.92 -13.95 20.33
N PHE A 101 2.69 -15.07 19.65
CA PHE A 101 2.08 -16.25 20.25
C PHE A 101 2.98 -16.90 21.31
N VAL A 102 4.30 -16.89 21.13
CA VAL A 102 5.27 -17.31 22.14
C VAL A 102 5.08 -16.51 23.42
N LEU A 103 5.05 -15.17 23.33
CA LEU A 103 4.80 -14.32 24.50
C LEU A 103 3.37 -14.45 25.05
N LEU A 104 2.38 -14.78 24.20
CA LEU A 104 0.98 -14.94 24.61
C LEU A 104 0.75 -16.22 25.44
N TYR A 105 1.40 -17.32 25.07
CA TYR A 105 1.13 -18.62 25.67
C TYR A 105 2.15 -19.04 26.72
N ILE A 106 3.41 -18.61 26.58
CA ILE A 106 4.51 -18.98 27.47
C ILE A 106 4.76 -17.83 28.44
N ASN A 107 4.76 -18.15 29.73
CA ASN A 107 5.07 -17.18 30.78
C ASN A 107 6.58 -16.87 30.83
N ALA A 108 6.92 -15.70 31.33
CA ALA A 108 8.29 -15.21 31.38
C ALA A 108 9.26 -16.08 32.21
N ASP A 109 8.76 -16.87 33.17
CA ASP A 109 9.55 -17.78 34.02
C ASP A 109 10.11 -18.98 33.25
N ARG A 110 9.45 -19.34 32.14
CA ARG A 110 9.81 -20.49 31.30
C ARG A 110 10.55 -20.10 30.03
N LEU A 111 10.69 -18.80 29.76
CA LEU A 111 11.36 -18.30 28.56
C LEU A 111 12.82 -17.97 28.86
N PRO A 112 13.78 -18.52 28.09
CA PRO A 112 15.16 -18.06 28.14
C PRO A 112 15.25 -16.56 27.83
N PRO A 113 16.12 -15.78 28.51
CA PRO A 113 16.20 -14.34 28.33
C PRO A 113 16.46 -13.89 26.88
N LEU A 114 17.28 -14.64 26.14
CA LEU A 114 17.57 -14.34 24.73
C LEU A 114 16.37 -14.57 23.81
N VAL A 115 15.62 -15.66 24.04
CA VAL A 115 14.39 -15.97 23.29
C VAL A 115 13.33 -14.90 23.54
N SER A 116 13.21 -14.47 24.80
CA SER A 116 12.32 -13.38 25.19
C SER A 116 12.69 -12.06 24.50
N ALA A 117 13.97 -11.67 24.54
CA ALA A 117 14.44 -10.46 23.89
C ALA A 117 14.22 -10.50 22.37
N ALA A 118 14.55 -11.62 21.72
CA ALA A 118 14.31 -11.82 20.30
C ALA A 118 12.81 -11.76 19.95
N ALA A 119 11.94 -12.38 20.77
CA ALA A 119 10.50 -12.34 20.55
C ALA A 119 9.95 -10.90 20.61
N ILE A 120 10.39 -10.10 21.60
CA ILE A 120 10.01 -8.68 21.70
C ILE A 120 10.51 -7.91 20.47
N SER A 121 11.74 -8.16 20.02
CA SER A 121 12.29 -7.53 18.80
C SER A 121 11.46 -7.84 17.55
N PHE A 122 11.07 -9.10 17.33
CA PHE A 122 10.20 -9.47 16.22
C PHE A 122 8.80 -8.85 16.30
N ILE A 123 8.24 -8.70 17.51
CA ILE A 123 6.96 -8.00 17.71
C ILE A 123 7.10 -6.50 17.39
N ILE A 124 8.22 -5.86 17.73
CA ILE A 124 8.48 -4.47 17.35
C ILE A 124 8.57 -4.33 15.83
N LEU A 125 9.30 -5.25 15.16
CA LEU A 125 9.38 -5.27 13.69
C LEU A 125 8.02 -5.52 13.04
N LEU A 126 7.18 -6.40 13.60
CA LEU A 126 5.81 -6.60 13.17
C LEU A 126 5.02 -5.29 13.24
N ASN A 127 5.11 -4.56 14.36
CA ASN A 127 4.42 -3.28 14.53
C ASN A 127 4.87 -2.24 13.50
N ILE A 128 6.17 -2.14 13.21
CA ILE A 128 6.68 -1.25 12.15
C ILE A 128 6.10 -1.68 10.81
N LEU A 129 6.19 -2.97 10.47
CA LEU A 129 5.74 -3.50 9.19
C LEU A 129 4.23 -3.27 8.97
N GLN A 130 3.42 -3.54 9.99
CA GLN A 130 1.97 -3.40 9.87
C GLN A 130 1.51 -1.93 9.85
N ILE A 131 2.22 -1.01 10.50
CA ILE A 131 2.00 0.44 10.35
C ILE A 131 2.36 0.86 8.93
N THR A 132 3.51 0.43 8.41
CA THR A 132 3.91 0.71 7.02
C THR A 132 2.89 0.17 6.03
N PHE A 133 2.37 -1.04 6.24
CA PHE A 133 1.31 -1.64 5.41
C PHE A 133 0.01 -0.83 5.49
N ALA A 134 -0.40 -0.39 6.68
CA ALA A 134 -1.57 0.46 6.85
C ALA A 134 -1.43 1.80 6.09
N VAL A 135 -0.25 2.43 6.14
CA VAL A 135 0.02 3.64 5.38
C VAL A 135 0.08 3.36 3.88
N GLN A 136 0.63 2.22 3.46
CA GLN A 136 0.67 1.80 2.05
C GLN A 136 -0.74 1.76 1.42
N LEU A 137 -1.74 1.34 2.18
CA LEU A 137 -3.14 1.29 1.72
C LEU A 137 -3.85 2.66 1.71
N SER A 138 -3.33 3.68 2.41
CA SER A 138 -4.09 4.89 2.74
C SER A 138 -4.63 5.67 1.53
N LYS A 139 -3.89 5.70 0.42
CA LYS A 139 -4.31 6.36 -0.83
C LYS A 139 -5.60 5.78 -1.41
N ASN A 140 -5.86 4.49 -1.20
CA ASN A 140 -6.98 3.77 -1.80
C ASN A 140 -8.14 3.53 -0.82
N ILE A 141 -8.02 4.01 0.43
CA ILE A 141 -9.09 3.95 1.44
C ILE A 141 -10.02 5.15 1.27
N ASN A 142 -11.21 4.91 0.74
CA ASN A 142 -12.22 5.90 0.38
C ASN A 142 -13.57 5.68 1.06
N ASN A 143 -13.86 4.47 1.54
CA ASN A 143 -15.17 4.13 2.11
C ASN A 143 -15.12 3.69 3.58
N PRO A 144 -16.23 3.80 4.34
CA PRO A 144 -16.27 3.36 5.74
C PRO A 144 -15.93 1.88 5.95
N LEU A 145 -16.25 1.03 4.98
CA LEU A 145 -15.94 -0.40 5.02
C LEU A 145 -14.44 -0.68 4.93
N GLU A 146 -13.69 0.15 4.20
CA GLU A 146 -12.23 0.04 4.06
C GLU A 146 -11.50 0.53 5.32
N LEU A 147 -12.12 1.40 6.14
CA LEU A 147 -11.58 1.76 7.46
C LEU A 147 -11.42 0.56 8.40
N SER A 148 -12.13 -0.55 8.15
CA SER A 148 -11.98 -1.80 8.90
C SER A 148 -10.58 -2.40 8.80
N PHE A 149 -9.82 -2.11 7.75
CA PHE A 149 -8.39 -2.49 7.68
C PHE A 149 -7.61 -1.88 8.85
N TYR A 150 -7.87 -0.61 9.19
CA TYR A 150 -7.21 0.07 10.30
C TYR A 150 -7.66 -0.42 11.66
N VAL A 151 -8.90 -0.90 11.79
CA VAL A 151 -9.38 -1.56 13.00
C VAL A 151 -8.53 -2.80 13.29
N TYR A 152 -8.23 -3.63 12.29
CA TYR A 152 -7.36 -4.78 12.47
C TYR A 152 -5.94 -4.37 12.88
N HIS A 153 -5.33 -3.42 12.18
CA HIS A 153 -3.99 -2.93 12.53
C HIS A 153 -3.89 -2.37 13.96
N PHE A 154 -4.90 -1.59 14.36
CA PHE A 154 -5.02 -1.06 15.71
C PHE A 154 -5.10 -2.17 16.76
N ASN A 155 -5.86 -3.23 16.50
CA ASN A 155 -5.93 -4.38 17.40
C ASN A 155 -4.58 -5.07 17.55
N ILE A 156 -3.83 -5.27 16.45
CA ILE A 156 -2.49 -5.87 16.54
C ILE A 156 -1.54 -5.01 17.39
N LEU A 157 -1.64 -3.67 17.33
CA LEU A 157 -0.89 -2.76 18.21
C LEU A 157 -1.29 -2.91 19.69
N LEU A 158 -2.58 -3.02 19.99
CA LEU A 158 -3.05 -3.25 21.36
C LEU A 158 -2.55 -4.60 21.90
N LEU A 159 -2.66 -5.65 21.10
CA LEU A 159 -2.21 -6.98 21.45
C LEU A 159 -0.70 -7.02 21.70
N SER A 160 0.10 -6.38 20.85
CA SER A 160 1.55 -6.33 21.03
C SER A 160 1.94 -5.54 22.28
N ALA A 161 1.33 -4.38 22.52
CA ALA A 161 1.54 -3.58 23.72
C ALA A 161 1.21 -4.38 24.98
N ARG A 162 0.06 -5.07 25.00
CA ARG A 162 -0.38 -5.91 26.12
C ARG A 162 0.57 -7.08 26.36
N ALA A 163 0.99 -7.81 25.32
CA ALA A 163 1.89 -8.94 25.45
C ALA A 163 3.26 -8.52 26.01
N ILE A 164 3.83 -7.43 25.49
CA ILE A 164 5.10 -6.87 25.98
C ILE A 164 4.94 -6.40 27.42
N GLN A 165 3.90 -5.62 27.74
CA GLN A 165 3.65 -5.12 29.10
C GLN A 165 3.53 -6.28 30.10
N ARG A 166 2.74 -7.30 29.77
CA ARG A 166 2.56 -8.48 30.62
C ARG A 166 3.88 -9.21 30.84
N HIS A 167 4.65 -9.41 29.78
CA HIS A 167 5.97 -10.05 29.88
C HIS A 167 6.93 -9.21 30.74
N MET A 168 6.94 -7.88 30.61
CA MET A 168 7.76 -7.00 31.46
C MET A 168 7.39 -7.10 32.92
N LEU A 169 6.09 -7.10 33.24
CA LEU A 169 5.61 -7.23 34.62
C LEU A 169 6.00 -8.57 35.23
N GLN A 170 5.85 -9.67 34.49
CA GLN A 170 6.26 -11.00 34.95
C GLN A 170 7.77 -11.09 35.18
N GLN A 171 8.59 -10.51 34.28
CA GLN A 171 10.04 -10.44 34.49
C GLN A 171 10.38 -9.70 35.78
N VAL A 172 9.79 -8.52 36.00
CA VAL A 172 10.00 -7.74 37.24
C VAL A 172 9.64 -8.54 38.49
N GLU A 173 8.55 -9.30 38.47
CA GLU A 173 8.14 -10.15 39.59
C GLU A 173 9.13 -11.30 39.84
N ILE A 174 9.58 -11.99 38.79
CA ILE A 174 10.61 -13.04 38.89
C ILE A 174 11.90 -12.48 39.50
N PHE A 175 12.31 -11.29 39.06
CA PHE A 175 13.48 -10.62 39.59
C PHE A 175 13.31 -10.27 41.08
N LYS A 176 12.17 -9.67 41.48
CA LYS A 176 11.87 -9.38 42.90
C LYS A 176 11.90 -10.63 43.77
N ASN A 177 11.32 -11.73 43.32
CA ASN A 177 11.28 -12.98 44.08
C ASN A 177 12.68 -13.59 44.24
N ARG A 178 13.53 -13.52 43.21
CA ARG A 178 14.94 -13.93 43.29
C ARG A 178 15.73 -13.05 44.27
N ALA A 179 15.51 -11.74 44.25
CA ALA A 179 16.16 -10.81 45.17
C ALA A 179 15.78 -11.08 46.63
N ALA A 180 14.49 -11.30 46.91
CA ALA A 180 13.98 -11.61 48.23
C ALA A 180 14.53 -12.95 48.78
N ALA A 181 14.75 -13.95 47.91
CA ALA A 181 15.35 -15.22 48.29
C ALA A 181 16.87 -15.13 48.62
N GLN A 182 17.54 -14.04 48.25
CA GLN A 182 19.00 -13.86 48.36
C GLN A 182 19.41 -12.76 49.37
N ASP A 183 18.48 -12.32 50.23
CA ASP A 183 18.57 -11.13 51.11
C ASP A 183 19.66 -11.18 52.21
N ASN A 184 20.44 -12.26 52.31
CA ASN A 184 21.49 -12.40 53.32
C ASN A 184 22.79 -11.64 53.02
N ASN A 185 22.97 -11.05 51.82
CA ASN A 185 24.24 -10.40 51.44
C ASN A 185 24.05 -8.94 50.96
N ILE A 186 24.28 -7.98 51.85
CA ILE A 186 24.10 -6.52 51.64
C ILE A 186 24.93 -5.98 50.46
N ARG A 187 26.13 -6.54 50.20
CA ARG A 187 26.96 -6.17 49.03
C ARG A 187 26.36 -6.66 47.71
N PHE A 188 25.76 -7.85 47.73
CA PHE A 188 25.05 -8.40 46.57
C PHE A 188 23.81 -7.57 46.27
N LYS A 189 23.04 -7.16 47.29
CA LYS A 189 21.87 -6.27 47.16
C LYS A 189 22.21 -4.93 46.49
N LYS A 190 23.28 -4.24 46.92
CA LYS A 190 23.72 -2.99 46.28
C LYS A 190 24.19 -3.16 44.82
N PHE A 191 24.96 -4.21 44.53
CA PHE A 191 25.39 -4.52 43.17
C PHE A 191 24.20 -4.93 42.29
N TYR A 192 23.25 -5.64 42.88
CA TYR A 192 22.00 -6.07 42.27
C TYR A 192 21.07 -4.88 41.96
N ASP A 193 20.86 -3.94 42.88
CA ASP A 193 20.02 -2.75 42.66
C ASP A 193 20.59 -1.86 41.54
N ILE A 194 21.92 -1.80 41.43
CA ILE A 194 22.60 -1.19 40.31
C ILE A 194 22.25 -1.97 39.01
N ILE A 195 22.41 -3.31 39.00
CA ILE A 195 22.08 -4.21 37.87
C ILE A 195 20.61 -4.19 37.44
N ASN A 196 19.70 -4.02 38.39
CA ASN A 196 18.29 -4.31 38.27
C ASN A 196 17.44 -3.10 37.84
N SER A 197 18.08 -2.00 37.41
CA SER A 197 17.31 -0.91 36.82
C SER A 197 16.63 -1.41 35.53
N LEU A 198 15.35 -1.07 35.36
CA LEU A 198 14.55 -1.37 34.16
C LEU A 198 15.30 -0.99 32.86
N SER A 199 16.24 -0.03 32.93
CA SER A 199 17.04 0.42 31.79
C SER A 199 17.97 -0.67 31.24
N ARG A 200 18.47 -1.62 32.03
CA ARG A 200 19.39 -2.65 31.53
C ARG A 200 18.70 -3.77 30.77
N TYR A 201 17.55 -4.26 31.24
CA TYR A 201 16.80 -5.25 30.47
C TYR A 201 16.22 -4.62 29.19
N THR A 202 15.80 -3.35 29.26
CA THR A 202 15.48 -2.55 28.07
C THR A 202 16.67 -2.43 27.12
N PHE A 203 17.90 -2.25 27.64
CA PHE A 203 19.12 -2.25 26.83
C PHE A 203 19.38 -3.61 26.17
N VAL A 204 19.11 -4.74 26.84
CA VAL A 204 19.21 -6.08 26.22
C VAL A 204 18.22 -6.23 25.07
N ILE A 205 16.97 -5.79 25.24
CA ILE A 205 15.99 -5.76 24.14
C ILE A 205 16.49 -4.88 22.99
N PHE A 206 17.04 -3.71 23.28
CA PHE A 206 17.59 -2.81 22.28
C PHE A 206 18.73 -3.46 21.49
N VAL A 207 19.72 -4.06 22.17
CA VAL A 207 20.81 -4.80 21.52
C VAL A 207 20.28 -5.97 20.69
N ALA A 208 19.31 -6.73 21.23
CA ALA A 208 18.68 -7.84 20.51
C ALA A 208 17.93 -7.36 19.26
N LEU A 209 17.29 -6.19 19.30
CA LEU A 209 16.62 -5.60 18.14
C LEU A 209 17.61 -5.32 17.01
N PHE A 210 18.74 -4.66 17.31
CA PHE A 210 19.79 -4.41 16.32
C PHE A 210 20.38 -5.71 15.77
N LEU A 211 20.60 -6.71 16.62
CA LEU A 211 21.10 -8.02 16.19
C LEU A 211 20.11 -8.73 15.27
N VAL A 212 18.81 -8.71 15.60
CA VAL A 212 17.76 -9.31 14.75
C VAL A 212 17.68 -8.58 13.40
N VAL A 213 17.72 -7.24 13.39
CA VAL A 213 17.73 -6.45 12.15
C VAL A 213 18.96 -6.79 11.30
N ALA A 214 20.16 -6.84 11.89
CA ALA A 214 21.39 -7.19 11.18
C ALA A 214 21.31 -8.60 10.58
N ILE A 215 20.77 -9.58 11.30
CA ILE A 215 20.56 -10.94 10.77
C ILE A 215 19.59 -10.92 9.59
N ILE A 216 18.48 -10.19 9.68
CA ILE A 216 17.50 -10.07 8.59
C ILE A 216 18.14 -9.43 7.36
N GLU A 217 18.92 -8.37 7.54
CA GLU A 217 19.65 -7.70 6.46
C GLU A 217 20.64 -8.64 5.77
N ILE A 218 21.41 -9.41 6.54
CA ILE A 218 22.30 -10.45 6.00
C ILE A 218 21.51 -11.48 5.20
N ILE A 219 20.36 -11.94 5.71
CA ILE A 219 19.51 -12.90 5.01
C ILE A 219 19.00 -12.33 3.68
N PHE A 220 18.56 -11.07 3.63
CA PHE A 220 18.12 -10.44 2.38
C PHE A 220 19.26 -10.35 1.36
N VAL A 221 20.48 -10.05 1.79
CA VAL A 221 21.66 -10.06 0.91
C VAL A 221 21.94 -11.48 0.40
N LEU A 222 21.93 -12.50 1.27
CA LEU A 222 22.22 -13.89 0.90
C LEU A 222 21.19 -14.47 -0.09
N ILE A 223 19.92 -14.08 0.03
CA ILE A 223 18.84 -14.50 -0.88
C ILE A 223 18.83 -13.67 -2.18
N GLY A 224 19.65 -12.61 -2.26
CA GLY A 224 19.76 -11.75 -3.44
C GLY A 224 18.69 -10.65 -3.54
N GLN A 225 17.94 -10.38 -2.47
CA GLN A 225 16.97 -9.29 -2.41
C GLN A 225 17.62 -7.92 -2.13
N GLY A 226 18.82 -7.91 -1.52
CA GLY A 226 19.59 -6.70 -1.21
C GLY A 226 19.20 -6.03 0.12
N LEU A 227 20.03 -5.08 0.58
CA LEU A 227 19.81 -4.36 1.84
C LEU A 227 18.61 -3.42 1.80
N ASP A 228 18.24 -2.96 0.61
CA ASP A 228 17.13 -2.05 0.37
C ASP A 228 15.79 -2.78 0.15
N ALA A 229 15.76 -4.12 0.30
CA ALA A 229 14.56 -4.94 0.15
C ALA A 229 13.36 -4.43 0.99
N PRO A 230 13.50 -4.07 2.29
CA PRO A 230 12.39 -3.54 3.08
C PRO A 230 11.74 -2.29 2.50
N ILE A 231 12.53 -1.46 1.80
CA ILE A 231 12.05 -0.22 1.19
C ILE A 231 11.46 -0.53 -0.18
N LYS A 232 12.21 -1.25 -1.02
CA LYS A 232 11.81 -1.56 -2.39
C LYS A 232 10.55 -2.40 -2.48
N ALA A 233 10.29 -3.27 -1.51
CA ALA A 233 9.05 -4.02 -1.48
C ALA A 233 7.78 -3.15 -1.48
N PHE A 234 7.84 -1.96 -0.87
CA PHE A 234 6.72 -1.01 -0.87
C PHE A 234 6.83 0.03 -1.99
N THR A 235 8.04 0.37 -2.45
CA THR A 235 8.25 1.41 -3.47
C THR A 235 8.28 0.91 -4.91
N ASP A 236 8.69 -0.34 -5.15
CA ASP A 236 8.64 -1.01 -6.47
C ASP A 236 7.22 -1.48 -6.79
N THR A 237 6.27 -0.57 -6.64
CA THR A 237 4.84 -0.75 -6.87
C THR A 237 4.29 0.49 -7.58
N ALA A 238 3.06 0.44 -8.09
CA ALA A 238 2.48 1.49 -8.94
C ALA A 238 1.28 2.27 -8.34
N ASP A 239 0.41 1.60 -7.57
CA ASP A 239 -0.93 2.14 -7.26
C ASP A 239 -1.13 2.65 -5.83
N TRP A 240 -0.15 2.45 -4.95
CA TRP A 240 -0.24 2.57 -3.50
C TRP A 240 0.48 3.83 -2.99
N THR A 241 0.40 4.09 -1.67
CA THR A 241 0.90 5.34 -1.09
C THR A 241 2.41 5.54 -1.27
N PHE A 242 3.22 4.49 -1.11
CA PHE A 242 4.67 4.58 -1.28
C PHE A 242 5.15 4.21 -2.69
N SER A 243 4.24 3.88 -3.61
CA SER A 243 4.56 3.50 -4.99
C SER A 243 5.38 4.57 -5.71
N LYS A 244 6.48 4.15 -6.34
CA LYS A 244 7.36 5.02 -7.14
C LYS A 244 7.38 4.66 -8.62
N GLN A 245 6.84 3.50 -8.98
CA GLN A 245 6.89 3.00 -10.35
C GLN A 245 5.70 3.49 -11.17
N THR A 246 5.91 3.62 -12.48
CA THR A 246 4.85 3.98 -13.44
C THR A 246 4.49 2.73 -14.24
N PRO A 247 3.25 2.20 -14.11
CA PRO A 247 2.88 0.96 -14.79
C PRO A 247 2.68 1.16 -16.30
N PRO A 248 2.75 0.08 -17.09
CA PRO A 248 2.36 0.14 -18.50
C PRO A 248 0.85 0.46 -18.64
N PRO A 249 0.40 0.95 -19.82
CA PRO A 249 -1.01 1.25 -20.04
C PRO A 249 -1.87 -0.04 -19.92
N PRO A 250 -3.13 0.07 -19.47
CA PRO A 250 -4.04 -1.08 -19.35
C PRO A 250 -4.28 -1.81 -20.67
N SER A 251 -4.60 -3.10 -20.58
CA SER A 251 -4.89 -4.00 -21.71
C SER A 251 -6.10 -3.59 -22.55
N ASP A 252 -7.17 -3.06 -21.95
CA ASP A 252 -8.43 -2.68 -22.62
C ASP A 252 -8.38 -1.33 -23.36
N TYR A 253 -7.19 -0.92 -23.83
CA TYR A 253 -6.98 0.42 -24.38
C TYR A 253 -7.48 0.57 -25.83
N GLU A 254 -8.70 1.09 -26.02
CA GLU A 254 -9.17 1.55 -27.34
C GLU A 254 -9.30 3.09 -27.44
N GLY A 255 -8.70 3.69 -28.48
CA GLY A 255 -9.36 4.81 -29.17
C GLY A 255 -8.65 6.16 -29.34
N HIS A 256 -7.32 6.31 -29.18
CA HIS A 256 -6.62 7.48 -29.73
C HIS A 256 -5.13 7.22 -30.02
N TYR A 257 -4.68 7.42 -31.26
CA TYR A 257 -3.26 7.22 -31.60
C TYR A 257 -2.35 8.16 -30.82
N LEU A 258 -2.76 9.42 -30.59
CA LEU A 258 -1.97 10.38 -29.79
C LEU A 258 -1.84 9.97 -28.33
N CYS A 259 -2.81 9.24 -27.80
CA CYS A 259 -2.70 8.67 -26.48
C CYS A 259 -1.82 7.42 -26.47
N THR A 260 -1.86 6.59 -27.53
CA THR A 260 -0.91 5.49 -27.74
C THR A 260 0.53 6.01 -27.87
N VAL A 261 0.73 7.16 -28.51
CA VAL A 261 2.03 7.83 -28.60
C VAL A 261 2.48 8.38 -27.25
N ALA A 262 1.59 9.07 -26.53
CA ALA A 262 1.89 9.61 -25.21
C ALA A 262 2.23 8.53 -24.17
N ALA A 263 1.62 7.35 -24.29
CA ALA A 263 1.84 6.21 -23.42
C ALA A 263 3.02 5.32 -23.86
N GLY A 264 3.22 5.15 -25.18
CA GLY A 264 4.13 4.14 -25.73
C GLY A 264 5.53 4.62 -26.09
N GLY A 265 5.75 5.94 -26.27
CA GLY A 265 7.06 6.47 -26.67
C GLY A 265 8.06 6.60 -25.52
N HIS A 266 9.34 6.82 -25.85
CA HIS A 266 10.38 7.01 -24.85
C HIS A 266 10.13 8.30 -24.07
N LYS A 267 10.19 8.23 -22.74
CA LYS A 267 9.91 9.36 -21.82
C LYS A 267 10.68 10.64 -22.18
N LYS A 268 11.93 10.52 -22.66
CA LYS A 268 12.77 11.67 -23.08
C LYS A 268 12.25 12.37 -24.33
N VAL A 269 11.55 11.66 -25.20
CA VAL A 269 11.03 12.15 -26.49
C VAL A 269 9.59 12.65 -26.32
N VAL A 270 8.68 11.78 -25.88
CA VAL A 270 7.23 12.06 -25.87
C VAL A 270 6.75 12.87 -24.67
N LYS A 271 7.63 13.06 -23.67
CA LYS A 271 7.46 13.96 -22.52
C LYS A 271 6.06 13.86 -21.88
N PRO A 272 5.71 12.69 -21.29
CA PRO A 272 4.45 12.54 -20.59
C PRO A 272 4.36 13.56 -19.45
N LEU A 273 3.21 14.21 -19.29
CA LEU A 273 2.99 15.28 -18.32
C LEU A 273 2.29 14.79 -17.05
N ARG A 274 1.14 14.13 -17.23
CA ARG A 274 0.28 13.69 -16.12
C ARG A 274 -0.68 12.60 -16.57
N PHE A 275 -1.36 11.96 -15.62
CA PHE A 275 -2.55 11.18 -15.91
C PHE A 275 -3.76 12.08 -16.19
N GLY A 276 -4.67 11.59 -17.02
CA GLY A 276 -5.95 12.22 -17.30
C GLY A 276 -7.08 11.22 -17.43
N SER A 277 -8.31 11.71 -17.54
CA SER A 277 -9.50 10.85 -17.72
C SER A 277 -10.16 11.08 -19.07
N ARG A 278 -10.43 10.01 -19.82
CA ARG A 278 -11.16 10.03 -21.09
C ARG A 278 -12.15 8.88 -21.12
N ARG A 279 -13.45 9.20 -21.29
CA ARG A 279 -14.55 8.22 -21.33
C ARG A 279 -14.54 7.24 -20.14
N GLY A 280 -14.14 7.72 -18.96
CA GLY A 280 -14.05 6.91 -17.74
C GLY A 280 -12.77 6.07 -17.59
N ALA A 281 -11.87 6.08 -18.58
CA ALA A 281 -10.57 5.41 -18.51
C ALA A 281 -9.45 6.40 -18.20
N THR A 282 -8.43 5.94 -17.46
CA THR A 282 -7.22 6.70 -17.16
C THR A 282 -6.27 6.63 -18.35
N ILE A 283 -5.77 7.79 -18.79
CA ILE A 283 -4.85 7.90 -19.94
C ILE A 283 -3.59 8.66 -19.56
N ILE A 284 -2.46 8.35 -20.19
CA ILE A 284 -1.24 9.17 -20.10
C ILE A 284 -1.41 10.37 -21.02
N VAL A 285 -1.23 11.56 -20.47
CA VAL A 285 -1.41 12.82 -21.16
C VAL A 285 -0.07 13.51 -21.34
N ASN A 286 0.26 13.88 -22.57
CA ASN A 286 1.35 14.80 -22.87
C ASN A 286 0.81 16.11 -23.45
N ARG A 287 1.68 17.11 -23.61
CA ARG A 287 1.25 18.44 -24.07
C ARG A 287 0.63 18.40 -25.47
N GLN A 288 1.20 17.57 -26.35
CA GLN A 288 0.74 17.40 -27.73
C GLN A 288 -0.72 16.91 -27.79
N LEU A 289 -1.07 15.93 -26.96
CA LEU A 289 -2.44 15.43 -26.84
C LEU A 289 -3.41 16.51 -26.34
N CYS A 290 -3.04 17.28 -25.31
CA CYS A 290 -3.88 18.36 -24.81
C CYS A 290 -4.15 19.43 -25.87
N ILE A 291 -3.13 19.81 -26.65
CA ILE A 291 -3.25 20.82 -27.71
C ILE A 291 -4.16 20.33 -28.82
N ALA A 292 -3.96 19.09 -29.28
CA ALA A 292 -4.79 18.51 -30.32
C ALA A 292 -6.26 18.43 -29.90
N ASN A 293 -6.54 18.03 -28.65
CA ASN A 293 -7.91 17.94 -28.15
C ASN A 293 -8.55 19.32 -27.91
N ALA A 294 -7.79 20.29 -27.39
CA ALA A 294 -8.27 21.66 -27.25
C ALA A 294 -8.60 22.29 -28.62
N PHE A 295 -7.79 22.01 -29.64
CA PHE A 295 -8.06 22.40 -31.01
C PHE A 295 -9.35 21.76 -31.55
N GLU A 296 -9.51 20.43 -31.41
CA GLU A 296 -10.72 19.70 -31.81
C GLU A 296 -11.98 20.30 -31.16
N GLU A 297 -11.93 20.59 -29.86
CA GLU A 297 -13.03 21.22 -29.12
C GLU A 297 -13.41 22.61 -29.69
N VAL A 298 -12.41 23.45 -29.98
CA VAL A 298 -12.67 24.80 -30.52
C VAL A 298 -13.26 24.74 -31.93
N ILE A 299 -12.76 23.86 -32.80
CA ILE A 299 -13.35 23.71 -34.15
C ILE A 299 -14.72 23.04 -34.10
N GLN A 300 -14.98 22.15 -33.14
CA GLN A 300 -16.29 21.55 -32.95
C GLN A 300 -17.36 22.60 -32.63
N ILE A 301 -17.01 23.57 -31.79
CA ILE A 301 -17.92 24.65 -31.38
C ILE A 301 -18.04 25.72 -32.47
N LYS A 302 -16.91 26.21 -33.01
CA LYS A 302 -16.89 27.38 -33.90
C LYS A 302 -17.03 27.04 -35.39
N PHE A 303 -16.61 25.85 -35.81
CA PHE A 303 -16.53 25.45 -37.22
C PHE A 303 -17.01 23.99 -37.43
N PRO A 304 -18.29 23.68 -37.17
CA PRO A 304 -18.80 22.29 -37.13
C PRO A 304 -18.67 21.53 -38.46
N SER A 305 -18.72 22.22 -39.61
CA SER A 305 -18.49 21.59 -40.92
C SER A 305 -17.02 21.22 -41.14
N PHE A 306 -16.09 22.06 -40.69
CA PHE A 306 -14.66 21.78 -40.71
C PHE A 306 -14.27 20.68 -39.72
N HIS A 307 -14.86 20.68 -38.53
CA HIS A 307 -14.71 19.60 -37.55
C HIS A 307 -15.12 18.24 -38.14
N ARG A 308 -16.26 18.16 -38.84
CA ARG A 308 -16.70 16.91 -39.50
C ARG A 308 -15.69 16.41 -40.53
N MET A 309 -15.11 17.31 -41.32
CA MET A 309 -14.07 16.96 -42.30
C MET A 309 -12.79 16.45 -41.61
N VAL A 310 -12.30 17.15 -40.60
CA VAL A 310 -11.11 16.74 -39.82
C VAL A 310 -11.35 15.39 -39.14
N ARG A 311 -12.55 15.19 -38.58
CA ARG A 311 -12.96 13.92 -37.97
C ARG A 311 -12.96 12.78 -38.97
N HIS A 312 -13.46 13.00 -40.18
CA HIS A 312 -13.42 12.02 -41.26
C HIS A 312 -11.98 11.63 -41.63
N ILE A 313 -11.10 12.62 -41.82
CA ILE A 313 -9.67 12.37 -42.09
C ILE A 313 -9.02 11.57 -40.94
N TYR A 314 -9.34 11.92 -39.69
CA TYR A 314 -8.84 11.20 -38.52
C TYR A 314 -9.32 9.75 -38.48
N ASP A 315 -10.62 9.50 -38.68
CA ASP A 315 -11.18 8.16 -38.61
C ASP A 315 -10.67 7.28 -39.78
N THR A 316 -10.42 7.88 -40.96
CA THR A 316 -9.88 7.19 -42.15
C THR A 316 -8.37 6.88 -42.04
N TYR A 317 -7.55 7.81 -41.53
CA TYR A 317 -6.08 7.67 -41.55
C TYR A 317 -5.45 7.54 -40.16
N GLY A 318 -5.95 8.28 -39.17
CA GLY A 318 -5.40 8.33 -37.82
C GLY A 318 -5.71 7.09 -36.98
N TYR A 319 -6.93 6.54 -37.09
CA TYR A 319 -7.32 5.33 -36.34
C TYR A 319 -6.57 4.06 -36.82
N PRO A 320 -6.42 3.79 -38.13
CA PRO A 320 -5.56 2.68 -38.58
C PRO A 320 -4.09 2.84 -38.16
N LEU A 321 -3.57 4.08 -38.16
CA LEU A 321 -2.20 4.37 -37.73
C LEU A 321 -1.97 4.00 -36.26
N SER A 322 -2.98 4.18 -35.37
CA SER A 322 -2.85 3.79 -33.96
C SER A 322 -2.54 2.31 -33.77
N LYS A 323 -3.10 1.46 -34.63
CA LYS A 323 -2.92 0.00 -34.58
C LYS A 323 -1.54 -0.45 -35.06
N LEU A 324 -0.80 0.41 -35.76
CA LEU A 324 0.55 0.14 -36.26
C LEU A 324 1.66 0.55 -35.27
N ILE A 325 1.30 1.35 -34.25
CA ILE A 325 2.21 1.80 -33.18
C ILE A 325 2.32 0.70 -32.14
N THR A 326 3.15 -0.30 -32.43
CA THR A 326 3.34 -1.49 -31.58
C THR A 326 4.64 -1.47 -30.78
N ASN A 327 5.52 -0.49 -31.01
CA ASN A 327 6.78 -0.35 -30.27
C ASN A 327 7.15 1.12 -29.97
N PRO A 328 8.04 1.37 -28.98
CA PRO A 328 8.38 2.74 -28.57
C PRO A 328 9.02 3.60 -29.66
N LEU A 329 9.81 3.01 -30.55
CA LEU A 329 10.44 3.74 -31.67
C LEU A 329 9.39 4.28 -32.65
N ARG A 330 8.37 3.49 -32.97
CA ARG A 330 7.26 3.95 -33.82
C ARG A 330 6.47 5.07 -33.15
N ALA A 331 6.24 4.98 -31.84
CA ALA A 331 5.58 6.03 -31.08
C ALA A 331 6.39 7.34 -31.12
N ASP A 332 7.71 7.28 -30.95
CA ASP A 332 8.60 8.44 -31.05
C ASP A 332 8.60 9.08 -32.44
N VAL A 333 8.66 8.27 -33.50
CA VAL A 333 8.59 8.75 -34.89
C VAL A 333 7.28 9.50 -35.13
N VAL A 334 6.15 8.91 -34.73
CA VAL A 334 4.83 9.56 -34.87
C VAL A 334 4.77 10.85 -34.05
N TYR A 335 5.31 10.86 -32.83
CA TYR A 335 5.39 12.08 -32.00
C TYR A 335 6.15 13.21 -32.71
N ILE A 336 7.30 12.91 -33.31
CA ILE A 336 8.14 13.87 -34.03
C ILE A 336 7.42 14.39 -35.28
N ILE A 337 6.82 13.49 -36.07
CA ILE A 337 6.04 13.86 -37.27
C ILE A 337 4.86 14.76 -36.92
N MET A 338 4.26 14.59 -35.75
CA MET A 338 3.14 15.41 -35.28
C MET A 338 3.54 16.79 -34.72
N LYS A 339 4.83 17.08 -34.48
CA LYS A 339 5.27 18.38 -33.91
C LYS A 339 4.91 19.60 -34.77
N PRO A 340 5.05 19.58 -36.11
CA PRO A 340 4.59 20.69 -36.95
C PRO A 340 3.09 20.95 -36.80
N LEU A 341 2.28 19.89 -36.74
CA LEU A 341 0.83 20.01 -36.51
C LEU A 341 0.49 20.56 -35.13
N GLU A 342 1.24 20.14 -34.08
CA GLU A 342 1.09 20.71 -32.74
C GLU A 342 1.30 22.23 -32.74
N TRP A 343 2.30 22.73 -33.46
CA TRP A 343 2.55 24.18 -33.56
C TRP A 343 1.43 24.90 -34.31
N ILE A 344 0.90 24.30 -35.38
CA ILE A 344 -0.25 24.86 -36.12
C ILE A 344 -1.50 24.93 -35.22
N PHE A 345 -1.80 23.85 -34.49
CA PHE A 345 -2.92 23.79 -33.56
C PHE A 345 -2.76 24.82 -32.43
N LEU A 346 -1.54 24.95 -31.89
CA LEU A 346 -1.24 25.92 -30.85
C LEU A 346 -1.39 27.35 -31.36
N LEU A 347 -0.84 27.66 -32.54
CA LEU A 347 -1.00 28.97 -33.18
C LEU A 347 -2.48 29.30 -33.39
N PHE A 348 -3.26 28.35 -33.91
CA PHE A 348 -4.71 28.52 -34.08
C PHE A 348 -5.41 28.83 -32.75
N LEU A 349 -5.11 28.08 -31.68
CA LEU A 349 -5.71 28.31 -30.36
C LEU A 349 -5.38 29.71 -29.84
N TYR A 350 -4.14 30.18 -30.03
CA TYR A 350 -3.73 31.53 -29.62
C TYR A 350 -4.38 32.65 -30.43
N LEU A 351 -4.81 32.38 -31.66
CA LEU A 351 -5.53 33.35 -32.50
C LEU A 351 -7.04 33.38 -32.22
N VAL A 352 -7.61 32.27 -31.75
CA VAL A 352 -9.08 32.07 -31.73
C VAL A 352 -9.66 31.96 -30.31
N ASP A 353 -8.86 31.61 -29.31
CA ASP A 353 -9.28 31.46 -27.91
C ASP A 353 -8.77 32.61 -27.03
N VAL A 354 -9.60 33.08 -26.11
CA VAL A 354 -9.27 34.14 -25.15
C VAL A 354 -8.32 33.63 -24.06
N ARG A 355 -8.40 32.34 -23.70
CA ARG A 355 -7.55 31.73 -22.66
C ARG A 355 -6.99 30.37 -23.12
N PRO A 356 -6.14 30.34 -24.16
CA PRO A 356 -5.70 29.11 -24.81
C PRO A 356 -4.97 28.15 -23.84
N GLU A 357 -4.05 28.66 -23.02
CA GLU A 357 -3.30 27.83 -22.06
C GLU A 357 -4.19 27.25 -20.94
N GLN A 358 -5.21 28.00 -20.50
CA GLN A 358 -6.17 27.48 -19.53
C GLN A 358 -7.00 26.34 -20.12
N ARG A 359 -7.45 26.47 -21.38
CA ARG A 359 -8.16 25.39 -22.08
C ARG A 359 -7.29 24.16 -22.27
N ILE A 360 -6.05 24.32 -22.74
CA ILE A 360 -5.10 23.21 -22.93
C ILE A 360 -4.86 22.47 -21.60
N ARG A 361 -4.65 23.21 -20.51
CA ARG A 361 -4.45 22.63 -19.17
C ARG A 361 -5.69 21.90 -18.64
N ASN A 362 -6.89 22.31 -19.04
CA ASN A 362 -8.13 21.68 -18.61
C ASN A 362 -8.46 20.40 -19.38
N GLN A 363 -7.76 20.12 -20.49
CA GLN A 363 -7.98 18.88 -21.24
C GLN A 363 -7.57 17.67 -20.41
N TYR A 364 -8.47 16.67 -20.40
CA TYR A 364 -8.26 15.39 -19.72
C TYR A 364 -7.90 15.54 -18.23
N VAL A 365 -8.42 16.56 -17.53
CA VAL A 365 -8.26 16.62 -16.07
C VAL A 365 -8.82 15.33 -15.47
N LEU A 366 -8.09 14.75 -14.50
CA LEU A 366 -8.53 13.53 -13.82
C LEU A 366 -9.90 13.79 -13.18
N GLN A 367 -10.91 13.04 -13.62
CA GLN A 367 -12.22 13.05 -12.98
C GLN A 367 -12.23 11.92 -11.97
N PHE A 368 -12.14 12.27 -10.69
CA PHE A 368 -12.51 11.35 -9.63
C PHE A 368 -14.04 11.23 -9.69
N LYS A 369 -14.55 10.07 -10.14
CA LYS A 369 -15.98 9.77 -9.96
C LYS A 369 -16.25 9.85 -8.47
N ARG A 370 -17.05 10.84 -8.06
CA ARG A 370 -17.59 10.95 -6.71
C ARG A 370 -18.60 9.85 -6.45
#